data_AF-A0A0L0CIH9-F1
#
_entry.id   AF-A0A0L0CIH9-F1
#
_cell.length_a   1.000
_cell.length_b   1.000
_cell.length_c   1.000
_cell.angle_alpha   90.00
_cell.angle_beta   90.00
_cell.angle_gamma   90.00
#
_symmetry.space_group_name_H-M   'P 1'
#
loop_
_entity.id
_entity.type
_entity.pdbx_description
1 polymer ?
#
loop_
_entity_poly.entity_id
_entity_poly.type
_entity_poly.pdbx_seq_one_letter_code
_entity_poly.pdbx_strand_id
1 'polypeptide(L)' 'MKFFHVILAIVLAIFAFIAQTNADFCPCPRNYDPVCGSNSVTYANRCQFDCSRREVERSGRSLSLMRSGPC' A
#
# COMPACT_ATOMS: atom_id res chain seq x y z
N MET A 1 0.82 4.81 43.60
CA MET A 1 -0.54 5.02 43.04
C MET A 1 -0.77 4.08 41.85
N LYS A 2 -1.24 2.84 42.09
CA LYS A 2 -1.40 1.80 41.04
C LYS A 2 -2.36 2.22 39.92
N PHE A 3 -3.35 3.05 40.24
CA PHE A 3 -4.28 3.64 39.29
C PHE A 3 -3.60 4.51 38.20
N PHE A 4 -2.54 5.24 38.54
CA PHE A 4 -1.86 6.12 37.59
C PHE A 4 -1.14 5.32 36.48
N HIS A 5 -0.51 4.19 36.84
CA HIS A 5 0.12 3.30 35.88
C HIS A 5 -0.91 2.60 34.98
N VAL A 6 -2.09 2.27 35.52
CA VAL A 6 -3.19 1.69 34.75
C VAL A 6 -3.72 2.71 33.73
N ILE A 7 -3.93 3.97 34.13
CA ILE A 7 -4.36 5.04 33.23
C ILE A 7 -3.33 5.29 32.12
N LEU A 8 -2.04 5.34 32.47
CA LEU A 8 -0.96 5.53 31.49
C LEU A 8 -0.92 4.38 30.46
N ALA A 9 -1.06 3.13 30.90
CA ALA A 9 -1.07 1.98 30.02
C ALA A 9 -2.28 1.98 29.06
N ILE A 10 -3.46 2.37 29.53
CA ILE A 10 -4.68 2.49 28.71
C ILE A 10 -4.52 3.58 27.64
N VAL A 11 -3.95 4.73 27.99
CA VAL A 11 -3.72 5.84 27.03
C VAL A 11 -2.74 5.42 25.93
N LEU A 12 -1.66 4.72 26.28
CA LEU A 12 -0.69 4.20 25.31
C LEU A 12 -1.30 3.13 24.39
N ALA A 13 -2.12 2.24 24.93
CA ALA A 13 -2.83 1.23 24.15
C ALA A 13 -3.86 1.85 23.19
N ILE A 14 -4.59 2.88 23.63
CA ILE A 14 -5.52 3.64 22.79
C ILE A 14 -4.76 4.32 21.65
N PHE A 15 -3.66 5.03 21.94
CA PHE A 15 -2.82 5.69 20.93
C PHE A 15 -2.27 4.72 19.88
N ALA A 16 -1.84 3.52 20.30
CA ALA A 16 -1.38 2.48 19.38
C ALA A 16 -2.51 1.96 18.46
N PHE A 17 -3.75 1.94 18.95
CA PHE A 17 -4.90 1.42 18.20
C PHE A 17 -5.41 2.40 17.13
N ILE A 18 -5.28 3.72 17.34
CA ILE A 18 -5.74 4.73 16.36
C ILE A 18 -4.81 4.87 15.14
N ALA A 19 -3.63 4.22 15.15
CA ALA A 19 -2.61 4.42 14.13
C ALA A 19 -2.80 3.60 12.83
N GLN A 20 -3.79 2.70 12.76
CA GLN A 20 -3.81 1.65 11.74
C GLN A 20 -5.08 1.63 10.88
N THR A 21 -5.29 2.65 10.04
CA THR A 21 -6.30 2.58 8.96
C THR A 21 -5.86 3.30 7.68
N ASN A 22 -4.70 2.97 7.13
CA ASN A 22 -4.36 3.39 5.76
C ASN A 22 -4.79 2.28 4.79
N ALA A 23 -6.10 2.17 4.54
CA ALA A 23 -6.56 1.42 3.39
C ALA A 23 -6.14 2.20 2.13
N ASP A 24 -5.21 1.64 1.36
CA ASP A 24 -4.70 2.29 0.15
C ASP A 24 -5.80 2.38 -0.92
N PHE A 25 -6.43 3.55 -0.99
CA PHE A 25 -7.43 3.86 -2.00
C PHE A 25 -6.76 4.00 -3.38
N CYS A 26 -7.16 3.14 -4.32
CA CYS A 26 -6.68 3.11 -5.70
C CYS A 26 -7.86 3.16 -6.68
N PRO A 27 -8.36 4.35 -7.05
CA PRO A 27 -9.41 4.48 -8.06
C PRO A 27 -8.77 4.36 -9.45
N CYS A 28 -8.99 3.23 -10.12
CA CYS A 28 -8.53 3.03 -11.50
C CYS A 28 -9.69 2.69 -12.45
N PRO A 29 -9.63 3.19 -13.70
CA PRO A 29 -10.52 2.72 -14.75
C PRO A 29 -10.31 1.22 -15.03
N ARG A 30 -11.34 0.58 -15.58
CA ARG A 30 -11.35 -0.84 -15.95
C ARG A 30 -10.96 -1.08 -17.42
N ASN A 31 -10.29 -0.13 -18.07
CA ASN A 31 -9.74 -0.30 -19.41
C ASN A 31 -8.59 -1.31 -19.38
N TYR A 32 -8.44 -2.04 -20.49
CA TYR A 32 -7.40 -3.03 -20.66
C TYR A 32 -6.35 -2.51 -21.65
N ASP A 33 -5.29 -1.92 -21.12
CA ASP A 33 -4.13 -1.39 -21.83
C ASP A 33 -2.86 -1.91 -21.12
N PRO A 34 -2.51 -3.19 -21.30
CA PRO A 34 -1.62 -3.90 -20.39
C PRO A 34 -0.21 -3.32 -20.37
N VAL A 35 0.43 -3.43 -19.21
CA VAL A 35 1.85 -3.08 -19.01
C VAL A 35 2.58 -4.15 -18.20
N CYS A 36 3.87 -4.30 -18.44
CA CYS A 36 4.73 -5.25 -17.75
C CYS A 36 5.58 -4.54 -16.69
N GLY A 37 5.51 -4.99 -15.45
CA GLY A 37 6.37 -4.51 -14.36
C GLY A 37 7.72 -5.23 -14.31
N SER A 38 8.68 -4.65 -13.59
CA SER A 38 10.01 -5.25 -13.36
C SER A 38 9.98 -6.54 -12.54
N ASN A 39 8.82 -6.84 -11.93
CA ASN A 39 8.52 -8.10 -11.27
C ASN A 39 7.93 -9.18 -12.20
N SER A 40 7.96 -8.96 -13.52
CA SER A 40 7.38 -9.87 -14.52
C SER A 40 5.87 -10.10 -14.36
N VAL A 41 5.16 -9.16 -13.73
CA VAL A 41 3.70 -9.18 -13.63
C VAL A 41 3.10 -8.25 -14.67
N THR A 42 2.09 -8.75 -15.38
CA THR A 42 1.25 -7.96 -16.28
C THR A 42 0.15 -7.26 -15.47
N TYR A 43 0.07 -5.95 -15.57
CA TYR A 43 -0.99 -5.12 -14.98
C TYR A 43 -1.99 -4.74 -16.07
N ALA A 44 -3.29 -4.74 -15.76
CA ALA A 44 -4.33 -4.50 -16.77
C ALA A 44 -4.24 -3.11 -17.40
N ASN A 45 -3.73 -2.14 -16.67
CA ASN A 45 -3.40 -0.81 -17.19
C ASN A 45 -2.35 -0.12 -16.31
N ARG A 46 -1.85 1.02 -16.81
CA ARG A 46 -0.86 1.84 -16.12
C ARG A 46 -1.32 2.31 -14.74
N CYS A 47 -2.60 2.63 -14.56
CA CYS A 47 -3.13 3.07 -13.27
C CYS A 47 -2.98 1.97 -12.21
N GLN A 48 -3.37 0.73 -12.55
CA GLN A 48 -3.21 -0.42 -11.65
C GLN A 48 -1.74 -0.69 -11.32
N PHE A 49 -0.85 -0.61 -12.32
CA PHE A 49 0.60 -0.69 -12.09
C PHE A 49 1.07 0.36 -11.07
N ASP A 50 0.68 1.62 -11.24
CA ASP A 50 1.12 2.70 -10.35
C ASP A 50 0.58 2.52 -8.92
N CYS A 51 -0.59 1.91 -8.74
CA CYS A 51 -1.10 1.57 -7.41
C CYS A 51 -0.27 0.49 -6.72
N SER A 52 -0.02 -0.62 -7.41
CA SER A 52 0.85 -1.67 -6.88
C SER A 52 2.27 -1.17 -6.64
N ARG A 53 2.76 -0.24 -7.46
CA ARG A 53 4.06 0.41 -7.24
C ARG A 53 4.09 1.18 -5.93
N ARG A 54 3.07 1.98 -5.60
CA ARG A 54 3.02 2.72 -4.32
C ARG A 54 3.01 1.78 -3.11
N GLU A 55 2.30 0.65 -3.20
CA GLU A 55 2.29 -0.38 -2.16
C GLU A 55 3.69 -0.99 -1.97
N VAL A 56 4.34 -1.37 -3.07
CA VAL A 56 5.70 -1.91 -3.07
C VAL A 56 6.71 -0.89 -2.51
N GLU A 57 6.60 0.39 -2.90
CA GLU A 57 7.46 1.47 -2.41
C GLU A 57 7.31 1.71 -0.90
N ARG A 58 6.08 1.64 -0.37
CA ARG A 58 5.84 1.72 1.08
C ARG A 58 6.46 0.57 1.86
N SER A 59 6.61 -0.60 1.23
CA SER A 59 7.32 -1.74 1.81
C SER A 59 8.84 -1.65 1.72
N GLY A 60 9.40 -0.53 1.23
CA GLY A 60 10.85 -0.34 1.07
C GLY A 60 11.44 -1.06 -0.15
N ARG A 61 10.59 -1.48 -1.11
CA ARG A 61 10.99 -2.13 -2.36
C ARG A 61 10.76 -1.20 -3.54
N SER A 62 11.29 -1.55 -4.72
CA SER A 62 11.06 -0.79 -5.94
C SER A 62 10.36 -1.64 -6.99
N LEU A 63 9.37 -1.06 -7.67
CA LEU A 63 8.71 -1.63 -8.83
C LEU A 63 8.80 -0.62 -9.98
N SER A 64 9.55 -0.97 -11.02
CA SER A 64 9.69 -0.14 -12.21
C SER A 64 8.87 -0.70 -13.37
N LEU A 65 8.51 0.17 -14.31
CA LEU A 65 7.84 -0.24 -15.53
C LEU A 65 8.90 -0.88 -16.45
N MET A 66 8.68 -2.13 -16.88
CA MET A 66 9.62 -2.84 -17.74
C MET A 66 9.34 -2.55 -19.22
N ARG A 67 8.09 -2.74 -19.66
CA ARG A 67 7.66 -2.48 -21.05
C ARG A 67 6.16 -2.22 -21.13
N SER A 68 5.76 -1.58 -22.23
CA SER A 68 4.37 -1.54 -22.68
C SER A 68 3.92 -2.94 -23.15
N GLY A 69 2.64 -3.27 -22.97
CA GLY A 69 2.11 -4.59 -23.28
C GLY A 69 2.32 -5.60 -22.16
N PRO A 70 1.84 -6.85 -22.35
CA PRO A 70 2.03 -7.92 -21.38
C PRO A 70 3.50 -8.29 -21.23
N CYS A 71 3.85 -8.85 -20.06
CA CYS A 71 4.99 -9.75 -19.94
C CYS A 71 4.66 -11.06 -20.68
#